data_AF-A0A959SCJ3-F1
#
_entry.id   AF-A0A959SCJ3-F1
#
_cell.length_a   1.000
_cell.length_b   1.000
_cell.length_c   1.000
_cell.angle_alpha   90.00
_cell.angle_beta   90.00
_cell.angle_gamma   90.00
#
_symmetry.space_group_name_H-M   'P 1'
#
loop_
_entity.id
_entity.type
_entity.pdbx_description
1 polymer ?
#
loop_
_entity_poly.entity_id
_entity_poly.type
_entity_poly.pdbx_seq_one_letter_code
_entity_poly.pdbx_strand_id
1 'polypeptide(L)'
;MSRVLKIIGPGLSILGACAFVVNLLLGSGLLSPAIELPLFDVQQVKCHGDRIYVALGYYSRIQVYDLGGAMVDVLDAGNFSKPYSFWIDEHGLPVVRVRGLVREEELPDVFLDGGRYVIDAPCDVEIEQSVLYLIVGGPFYPWGVALLGLLLTMIFNSRDVARFFSRMNPSKLPTGPTR
;
A
#
# COMPACT_ATOMS: atom_id res chain seq x y z
N MET A 1 10.42 33.52 -10.98
CA MET A 1 9.95 32.21 -10.46
C MET A 1 11.15 31.44 -9.95
N SER A 2 11.16 30.98 -8.70
CA SER A 2 12.37 30.47 -8.06
C SER A 2 12.83 29.15 -8.72
N ARG A 3 14.14 28.96 -8.87
CA ARG A 3 14.72 27.69 -9.37
C ARG A 3 14.29 26.49 -8.52
N VAL A 4 13.98 26.72 -7.25
CA VAL A 4 13.54 25.71 -6.29
C VAL A 4 12.23 25.06 -6.72
N LEU A 5 11.22 25.84 -7.12
CA LEU A 5 9.92 25.30 -7.54
C LEU A 5 10.00 24.43 -8.80
N LYS A 6 10.97 24.72 -9.68
CA LYS A 6 11.21 23.90 -10.88
C LYS A 6 11.78 22.53 -10.58
N ILE A 7 12.45 22.37 -9.44
CA ILE A 7 13.06 21.12 -8.98
C ILE A 7 12.09 20.31 -8.11
N ILE A 8 11.31 20.99 -7.26
CA ILE A 8 10.36 20.34 -6.35
C ILE A 8 9.32 19.51 -7.11
N GLY A 9 8.70 20.06 -8.15
CA GLY A 9 7.68 19.34 -8.92
C GLY A 9 8.17 17.99 -9.45
N PRO A 10 9.24 17.97 -10.28
CA PRO A 10 9.83 16.73 -10.79
C PRO A 10 10.31 15.80 -9.68
N GLY A 11 10.92 16.34 -8.62
CA GLY A 11 11.35 15.55 -7.47
C GLY A 11 10.20 14.80 -6.80
N LEU A 12 9.08 15.49 -6.54
CA LEU A 12 7.87 14.87 -6.00
C LEU A 12 7.27 13.84 -6.94
N SER A 13 7.26 14.08 -8.26
CA SER A 13 6.81 13.09 -9.24
C SER A 13 7.65 11.82 -9.21
N ILE A 14 8.98 11.94 -9.15
CA ILE A 14 9.89 10.79 -9.08
C ILE A 14 9.69 10.04 -7.77
N LEU A 15 9.63 10.74 -6.64
CA LEU A 15 9.38 10.12 -5.33
C LEU A 15 8.03 9.38 -5.30
N GLY A 16 6.97 10.00 -5.82
CA GLY A 16 5.66 9.36 -5.93
C GLY A 16 5.67 8.12 -6.82
N ALA A 17 6.37 8.17 -7.97
CA ALA A 17 6.53 7.02 -8.85
C ALA A 17 7.32 5.88 -8.20
N CYS A 18 8.41 6.18 -7.48
CA CYS A 18 9.16 5.18 -6.72
C CYS A 18 8.30 4.55 -5.61
N ALA A 19 7.58 5.38 -4.83
CA ALA A 19 6.69 4.90 -3.79
C ALA A 19 5.55 4.03 -4.35
N PHE A 20 5.07 4.34 -5.56
CA PHE A 20 4.09 3.53 -6.29
C PHE A 20 4.68 2.16 -6.65
N VAL A 21 5.88 2.12 -7.23
CA VAL A 21 6.53 0.85 -7.58
C VAL A 21 6.74 0.00 -6.32
N VAL A 22 7.20 0.59 -5.22
CA VAL A 22 7.36 -0.13 -3.94
C VAL A 22 6.02 -0.68 -3.46
N ASN A 23 4.94 0.11 -3.46
CA ASN A 23 3.61 -0.36 -3.06
C ASN A 23 3.09 -1.49 -3.96
N LEU A 24 3.33 -1.40 -5.27
CA LEU A 24 2.98 -2.46 -6.21
C LEU A 24 3.74 -3.77 -5.93
N LEU A 25 5.04 -3.67 -5.62
CA LEU A 25 5.86 -4.82 -5.26
C LEU A 25 5.41 -5.44 -3.93
N LEU A 26 5.06 -4.61 -2.94
CA LEU A 26 4.49 -5.07 -1.67
C LEU A 26 3.13 -5.75 -1.89
N GLY A 27 2.24 -5.14 -2.67
CA GLY A 27 0.89 -5.67 -2.89
C GLY A 27 0.82 -6.92 -3.76
N SER A 28 1.82 -7.12 -4.62
CA SER A 28 2.01 -8.37 -5.38
C SER A 28 2.79 -9.44 -4.62
N GLY A 29 3.24 -9.14 -3.40
CA GLY A 29 4.11 -9.99 -2.57
C GLY A 29 5.48 -10.30 -3.17
N LEU A 30 5.89 -9.59 -4.24
CA LEU A 30 7.27 -9.63 -4.74
C LEU A 30 8.27 -9.03 -3.74
N LEU A 31 7.78 -8.17 -2.84
CA LEU A 31 8.51 -7.65 -1.71
C LEU A 31 7.74 -7.98 -0.42
N SER A 32 8.35 -8.72 0.50
CA SER A 32 7.75 -9.06 1.79
C SER A 32 8.76 -8.79 2.92
N PRO A 33 8.92 -7.53 3.34
CA PRO A 33 9.90 -7.18 4.36
C PRO A 33 9.37 -7.59 5.75
N ALA A 34 10.27 -8.06 6.60
CA ALA A 34 10.01 -8.38 8.01
C ALA A 34 9.92 -7.12 8.90
N ILE A 35 9.16 -6.13 8.42
CA ILE A 35 8.83 -4.91 9.15
C ILE A 35 7.32 -4.79 9.21
N GLU A 36 6.83 -4.03 10.19
CA GLU A 36 5.43 -3.66 10.25
C GLU A 36 5.09 -2.79 9.04
N LEU A 37 3.96 -3.11 8.41
CA LEU A 37 3.33 -2.34 7.35
C LEU A 37 2.04 -1.76 7.90
N PRO A 38 1.50 -0.73 7.23
CA PRO A 38 0.22 -0.17 7.61
C PRO A 38 -0.87 -1.24 7.67
N LEU A 39 -1.74 -1.15 8.66
CA LEU A 39 -2.92 -1.97 8.83
C LEU A 39 -3.99 -1.56 7.80
N PHE A 40 -3.70 -1.86 6.53
CA PHE A 40 -4.51 -1.51 5.39
C PHE A 40 -5.16 -2.77 4.81
N ASP A 41 -6.46 -2.68 4.50
CA ASP A 41 -7.26 -3.81 3.99
C ASP A 41 -7.18 -5.03 4.93
N VAL A 42 -7.51 -4.81 6.22
CA VAL A 42 -7.57 -5.88 7.21
C VAL A 42 -8.75 -6.79 6.87
N GLN A 43 -8.47 -8.07 6.60
CA GLN A 43 -9.50 -9.02 6.14
C GLN A 43 -9.98 -9.98 7.23
N GLN A 44 -9.12 -10.26 8.21
CA GLN A 44 -9.42 -11.15 9.32
C GLN A 44 -8.41 -10.93 10.45
N VAL A 45 -8.90 -11.03 11.69
CA VAL A 45 -8.10 -11.03 12.91
C VAL A 45 -8.38 -12.31 13.67
N LYS A 46 -7.35 -12.98 14.17
CA LYS A 46 -7.47 -14.18 15.01
C LYS A 46 -6.50 -14.14 16.16
N CYS A 47 -6.94 -14.65 17.31
CA CYS A 47 -6.04 -14.92 18.44
C CYS A 47 -5.79 -16.43 18.54
N HIS A 48 -4.54 -16.82 18.72
CA HIS A 48 -4.17 -18.22 18.95
C HIS A 48 -2.95 -18.30 19.85
N GLY A 49 -3.13 -18.85 21.06
CA GLY A 49 -2.12 -18.76 22.12
C GLY A 49 -1.86 -17.31 22.50
N ASP A 50 -0.58 -16.95 22.68
CA ASP A 50 -0.14 -15.60 23.06
C ASP A 50 0.11 -14.68 21.86
N ARG A 51 -0.57 -14.94 20.73
CA ARG A 51 -0.35 -14.25 19.47
C ARG A 51 -1.65 -13.80 18.82
N ILE A 52 -1.58 -12.64 18.19
CA ILE A 52 -2.66 -12.04 17.40
C ILE A 52 -2.20 -12.03 15.94
N TYR A 53 -3.03 -12.56 15.06
CA TYR A 53 -2.75 -12.72 13.65
C TYR A 53 -3.67 -11.80 12.86
N VAL A 54 -3.09 -10.86 12.14
CA VAL A 54 -3.82 -9.84 11.38
C VAL A 54 -3.54 -10.05 9.90
N ALA A 55 -4.54 -10.55 9.17
CA ALA A 55 -4.47 -10.76 7.73
C ALA A 55 -4.67 -9.43 6.99
N LEU A 56 -3.64 -9.03 6.23
CA LEU A 56 -3.69 -7.87 5.35
C LEU A 56 -3.87 -8.34 3.90
N GLY A 57 -4.99 -7.93 3.31
CA GLY A 57 -5.37 -8.31 1.96
C GLY A 57 -4.50 -7.69 0.90
N TYR A 58 -4.35 -6.36 0.94
CA TYR A 58 -3.54 -5.62 -0.01
C TYR A 58 -2.10 -6.13 -0.08
N TYR A 59 -1.46 -6.36 1.08
CA TYR A 59 -0.08 -6.82 1.16
C TYR A 59 0.09 -8.35 1.09
N SER A 60 -1.00 -9.10 0.91
CA SER A 60 -0.98 -10.56 0.77
C SER A 60 -0.19 -11.29 1.88
N ARG A 61 -0.32 -10.81 3.13
CA ARG A 61 0.46 -11.31 4.27
C ARG A 61 -0.33 -11.27 5.57
N ILE A 62 0.15 -12.02 6.56
CA ILE A 62 -0.37 -12.01 7.93
C ILE A 62 0.70 -11.41 8.83
N GLN A 63 0.37 -10.31 9.51
CA GLN A 63 1.23 -9.74 10.55
C GLN A 63 0.89 -10.39 11.89
N VAL A 64 1.92 -10.79 12.63
CA VAL A 64 1.78 -11.43 13.93
C VAL A 64 2.19 -10.45 15.01
N TYR A 65 1.33 -10.28 15.99
CA TYR A 65 1.52 -9.42 17.14
C TYR A 65 1.54 -10.24 18.43
N ASP A 66 2.25 -9.76 19.43
CA ASP A 66 2.09 -10.24 20.80
C ASP A 66 0.83 -9.64 21.47
N LEU A 67 0.52 -10.08 22.70
CA LEU A 67 -0.59 -9.55 23.49
C LEU A 67 -0.37 -8.10 23.96
N GLY A 68 0.85 -7.56 23.80
CA GLY A 68 1.17 -6.16 24.04
C GLY A 68 0.95 -5.27 22.82
N GLY A 69 0.49 -5.83 21.69
CA GLY A 69 0.25 -5.10 20.46
C GLY A 69 1.52 -4.81 19.65
N ALA A 70 2.67 -5.42 19.97
CA ALA A 70 3.90 -5.25 19.21
C ALA A 70 4.00 -6.32 18.11
N MET A 71 4.37 -5.91 16.88
CA MET A 71 4.60 -6.86 15.79
C MET A 71 5.86 -7.68 16.06
N VAL A 72 5.71 -9.01 16.06
CA VAL A 72 6.79 -9.97 16.35
C VAL A 72 7.19 -10.82 15.14
N ASP A 73 6.30 -11.00 14.16
CA ASP A 73 6.56 -11.86 13.00
C ASP A 73 5.68 -11.48 11.79
N VAL A 74 6.04 -12.01 10.61
CA VAL A 74 5.28 -11.88 9.38
C VAL A 74 5.21 -13.23 8.68
N LEU A 75 3.99 -13.66 8.35
CA LEU A 75 3.74 -14.89 7.60
C LEU A 75 3.25 -14.54 6.19
N ASP A 76 3.76 -15.26 5.19
CA ASP A 76 3.28 -15.14 3.82
C ASP A 76 1.90 -15.80 3.69
N ALA A 77 0.92 -15.10 3.13
CA ALA A 77 -0.40 -15.65 2.87
C ALA A 77 -0.50 -16.34 1.51
N GLY A 78 0.45 -16.11 0.59
CA GLY A 78 0.49 -16.72 -0.73
C GLY A 78 -0.74 -16.44 -1.60
N ASN A 79 -1.59 -15.47 -1.22
CA ASN A 79 -2.84 -15.16 -1.89
C ASN A 79 -2.88 -13.67 -2.28
N PHE A 80 -2.61 -13.43 -3.56
CA PHE A 80 -2.49 -12.09 -4.11
C PHE A 80 -3.87 -11.51 -4.47
N SER A 81 -4.25 -10.44 -3.76
CA SER A 81 -5.37 -9.54 -4.12
C SER A 81 -6.78 -10.12 -4.05
N LYS A 82 -6.99 -11.28 -3.42
CA LYS A 82 -8.33 -11.86 -3.21
C LYS A 82 -8.66 -11.86 -1.72
N PRO A 83 -9.92 -11.58 -1.33
CA PRO A 83 -10.36 -11.83 0.02
C PRO A 83 -10.00 -13.24 0.48
N TYR A 84 -9.42 -13.40 1.66
CA TYR A 84 -9.13 -14.71 2.24
C TYR A 84 -9.42 -14.78 3.72
N SER A 85 -9.65 -15.99 4.17
CA SER A 85 -9.55 -16.35 5.57
C SER A 85 -8.35 -17.27 5.76
N PHE A 86 -7.90 -17.39 7.00
CA PHE A 86 -6.82 -18.30 7.35
C PHE A 86 -7.12 -19.00 8.67
N TRP A 87 -6.39 -20.07 8.93
CA TRP A 87 -6.21 -20.63 10.26
C TRP A 87 -4.75 -21.01 10.44
N ILE A 88 -4.35 -21.22 11.69
CA ILE A 88 -3.01 -21.68 12.02
C ILE A 88 -3.08 -23.18 12.21
N ASP A 89 -2.20 -23.93 11.53
CA ASP A 89 -2.09 -25.38 11.69
C ASP A 89 -1.27 -25.76 12.94
N GLU A 90 -1.11 -27.06 13.17
CA GLU A 90 -0.36 -27.59 14.31
C GLU A 90 1.14 -27.22 14.30
N HIS A 91 1.67 -26.80 13.15
CA HIS A 91 3.06 -26.37 12.99
C HIS A 91 3.22 -24.85 13.12
N GLY A 92 2.14 -24.11 13.38
CA GLY A 92 2.17 -22.65 13.44
C GLY A 92 2.15 -21.97 12.07
N LEU A 93 1.86 -22.69 10.99
CA LEU A 93 1.83 -22.15 9.64
C LEU A 93 0.41 -21.70 9.24
N PRO A 94 0.28 -20.63 8.44
CA PRO A 94 -1.02 -20.18 8.00
C PRO A 94 -1.53 -21.08 6.86
N VAL A 95 -2.73 -21.63 7.03
CA VAL A 95 -3.46 -22.29 5.96
C VAL A 95 -4.51 -21.32 5.44
N VAL A 96 -4.30 -20.85 4.21
CA VAL A 96 -5.08 -19.78 3.60
C VAL A 96 -6.16 -20.35 2.69
N ARG A 97 -7.37 -19.80 2.81
CA ARG A 97 -8.52 -20.12 1.97
C ARG A 97 -9.07 -18.85 1.33
N VAL A 98 -9.02 -18.81 0.01
CA VAL A 98 -9.65 -17.74 -0.78
C VAL A 98 -11.16 -17.75 -0.54
N ARG A 99 -11.70 -16.58 -0.22
CA ARG A 99 -13.13 -16.32 -0.01
C ARG A 99 -13.71 -15.62 -1.23
N GLY A 100 -14.97 -15.93 -1.53
CA GLY A 100 -15.77 -15.19 -2.51
C GLY A 100 -16.48 -14.01 -1.86
N LEU A 101 -17.57 -14.31 -1.15
CA LEU A 101 -18.33 -13.35 -0.35
C LEU A 101 -17.98 -13.53 1.13
N VAL A 102 -17.63 -12.44 1.79
CA VAL A 102 -17.36 -12.38 3.24
C VAL A 102 -18.62 -11.89 3.94
N ARG A 103 -19.07 -12.61 4.97
CA ARG A 103 -20.19 -12.16 5.80
C ARG A 103 -19.75 -11.01 6.69
N GLU A 104 -20.66 -10.10 7.00
CA GLU A 104 -20.38 -8.94 7.84
C GLU A 104 -19.87 -9.35 9.23
N GLU A 105 -20.40 -10.45 9.79
CA GLU A 105 -19.96 -11.02 11.08
C GLU A 105 -18.51 -11.53 11.08
N GLU A 106 -17.92 -11.77 9.91
CA GLU A 106 -16.53 -12.22 9.76
C GLU A 106 -15.55 -11.06 9.54
N LEU A 107 -16.06 -9.83 9.38
CA LEU A 107 -15.22 -8.66 9.21
C LEU A 107 -14.59 -8.29 10.56
N PRO A 108 -13.31 -7.89 10.57
CA PRO A 108 -12.67 -7.42 11.78
C PRO A 108 -13.33 -6.13 12.27
N ASP A 109 -13.44 -5.97 13.58
CA ASP A 109 -13.88 -4.70 14.16
C ASP A 109 -12.71 -3.71 14.11
N VAL A 110 -12.89 -2.67 13.30
CA VAL A 110 -11.87 -1.65 13.05
C VAL A 110 -12.52 -0.27 13.10
N PHE A 111 -11.91 0.64 13.84
CA PHE A 111 -12.44 1.98 14.03
C PHE A 111 -11.33 3.04 14.16
N LEU A 112 -11.73 4.29 14.09
CA LEU A 112 -10.85 5.44 14.26
C LEU A 112 -11.09 6.08 15.62
N ASP A 113 -10.03 6.19 16.43
CA ASP A 113 -10.07 6.92 17.69
C ASP A 113 -8.88 7.90 17.80
N GLY A 114 -9.17 9.19 18.00
CA GLY A 114 -8.13 10.19 18.26
C GLY A 114 -7.00 10.30 17.23
N GLY A 115 -7.24 9.92 15.96
CA GLY A 115 -6.19 9.86 14.92
C GLY A 115 -5.38 8.56 14.91
N ARG A 116 -5.86 7.54 15.63
CA ARG A 116 -5.38 6.16 15.60
C ARG A 116 -6.38 5.31 14.82
N TYR A 117 -5.83 4.36 14.08
CA TYR A 117 -6.54 3.25 13.49
C TYR A 117 -6.42 2.09 14.48
N VAL A 118 -7.57 1.65 15.01
CA VAL A 118 -7.65 0.65 16.06
C VAL A 118 -8.28 -0.61 15.48
N ILE A 119 -7.68 -1.75 15.78
CA ILE A 119 -8.23 -3.08 15.51
C ILE A 119 -8.56 -3.71 16.86
N ASP A 120 -9.82 -4.06 17.09
CA ASP A 120 -10.23 -4.83 18.26
C ASP A 120 -10.09 -6.32 17.95
N ALA A 121 -9.13 -6.97 18.63
CA ALA A 121 -8.89 -8.40 18.46
C ALA A 121 -9.83 -9.21 19.37
N PRO A 122 -10.30 -10.40 18.96
CA PRO A 122 -11.23 -11.24 19.75
C PRO A 122 -10.73 -11.70 21.13
N CYS A 123 -9.47 -11.39 21.49
CA CYS A 123 -8.85 -11.68 22.77
C CYS A 123 -8.76 -10.44 23.68
N ASP A 124 -9.63 -9.44 23.46
CA ASP A 124 -9.69 -8.19 24.23
C ASP A 124 -8.37 -7.41 24.20
N VAL A 125 -7.72 -7.39 23.04
CA VAL A 125 -6.48 -6.64 22.80
C VAL A 125 -6.68 -5.71 21.62
N GLU A 126 -6.34 -4.44 21.82
CA GLU A 126 -6.37 -3.43 20.78
C GLU A 126 -5.00 -3.32 20.10
N ILE A 127 -4.98 -3.37 18.77
CA ILE A 127 -3.79 -3.02 17.99
C ILE A 127 -4.00 -1.63 17.41
N GLU A 128 -3.11 -0.71 17.77
CA GLU A 128 -3.19 0.68 17.35
C GLU A 128 -2.09 1.03 16.35
N GLN A 129 -2.46 1.77 15.29
CA GLN A 129 -1.51 2.46 14.43
C GLN A 129 -1.92 3.90 14.20
N SER A 130 -0.94 4.78 13.99
CA SER A 130 -1.25 6.16 13.61
C SER A 130 -1.93 6.21 12.23
N VAL A 131 -3.02 6.96 12.11
CA VAL A 131 -3.64 7.24 10.80
C VAL A 131 -2.65 7.93 9.86
N LEU A 132 -1.70 8.71 10.39
CA LEU A 132 -0.65 9.30 9.57
C LEU A 132 0.25 8.23 8.94
N TYR A 133 0.55 7.17 9.68
CA TYR A 133 1.31 6.03 9.16
C TYR A 133 0.51 5.27 8.09
N LEU A 134 -0.81 5.09 8.31
CA LEU A 134 -1.71 4.52 7.31
C LEU A 134 -1.77 5.36 6.03
N ILE A 135 -1.81 6.68 6.16
CA ILE A 135 -1.80 7.58 5.02
C ILE A 135 -0.44 7.47 4.32
N VAL A 136 0.66 7.81 4.99
CA VAL A 136 1.98 7.96 4.35
C VAL A 136 2.55 6.63 3.86
N GLY A 137 2.38 5.56 4.63
CA GLY A 137 2.87 4.22 4.30
C GLY A 137 1.90 3.40 3.45
N GLY A 138 0.62 3.77 3.43
CA GLY A 138 -0.42 3.01 2.74
C GLY A 138 -0.43 3.22 1.23
N PRO A 139 -1.25 2.44 0.51
CA PRO A 139 -1.20 2.40 -0.95
C PRO A 139 -1.72 3.66 -1.64
N PHE A 140 -2.46 4.53 -0.94
CA PHE A 140 -3.08 5.72 -1.54
C PHE A 140 -2.15 6.94 -1.61
N TYR A 141 -1.24 7.12 -0.64
CA TYR A 141 -0.37 8.29 -0.61
C TYR A 141 0.61 8.41 -1.78
N PRO A 142 1.24 7.33 -2.28
CA PRO A 142 2.07 7.41 -3.48
C PRO A 142 1.35 8.04 -4.68
N TRP A 143 0.06 7.73 -4.86
CA TRP A 143 -0.76 8.32 -5.92
C TRP A 143 -0.97 9.82 -5.73
N GLY A 144 -1.29 10.23 -4.50
CA GLY A 144 -1.47 11.64 -4.15
C GLY A 144 -0.20 12.45 -4.40
N VAL A 145 0.96 11.94 -3.96
CA VAL A 145 2.26 12.60 -4.15
C VAL A 145 2.65 12.65 -5.63
N ALA A 146 2.47 11.56 -6.37
CA ALA A 146 2.79 11.52 -7.80
C ALA A 146 1.92 12.52 -8.60
N LEU A 147 0.60 12.55 -8.33
CA LEU A 147 -0.33 13.46 -8.97
C LEU A 147 -0.01 14.93 -8.64
N LEU A 148 0.25 15.24 -7.37
CA LEU A 148 0.65 16.58 -6.95
C LEU A 148 1.96 16.99 -7.63
N GLY A 149 2.97 16.12 -7.64
CA GLY A 149 4.24 16.38 -8.33
C GLY A 149 4.03 16.65 -9.83
N LEU A 150 3.16 15.88 -10.48
CA LEU A 150 2.84 16.04 -11.90
C LEU A 150 2.16 17.40 -12.16
N LEU A 151 1.16 17.76 -11.34
CA LEU A 151 0.48 19.05 -11.42
C LEU A 151 1.45 20.22 -11.23
N LEU A 152 2.30 20.16 -10.20
CA LEU A 152 3.33 21.17 -9.96
C LEU A 152 4.31 21.26 -11.13
N THR A 153 4.70 20.13 -11.71
CA THR A 153 5.56 20.09 -12.90
C THR A 153 4.87 20.73 -14.11
N MET A 154 3.59 20.44 -14.34
CA MET A 154 2.83 21.05 -15.43
C MET A 154 2.70 22.57 -15.26
N ILE A 155 2.46 23.05 -14.03
CA ILE A 155 2.32 24.49 -13.75
C ILE A 155 3.67 25.20 -13.88
N PHE A 156 4.71 24.69 -13.24
CA PHE A 156 5.98 25.40 -13.09
C PHE A 156 7.02 25.08 -14.17
N ASN A 157 6.84 23.98 -14.91
CA ASN A 157 7.70 23.58 -16.04
C ASN A 157 6.90 23.42 -17.35
N SER A 158 5.78 24.13 -17.50
CA SER A 158 4.87 24.06 -18.67
C SER A 158 5.58 24.14 -20.03
N ARG A 159 6.60 25.00 -20.16
CA ARG A 159 7.38 25.15 -21.41
C ARG A 159 8.23 23.93 -21.76
N ASP A 160 8.78 23.25 -20.76
CA ASP A 160 9.56 22.01 -20.95
C ASP A 160 8.61 20.85 -21.26
N VAL A 161 7.49 20.78 -20.55
CA VAL A 161 6.41 19.81 -20.80
C VAL A 161 5.84 19.95 -22.23
N ALA A 162 5.51 21.17 -22.66
CA ALA A 162 5.03 21.43 -24.02
C ALA A 162 6.07 21.04 -25.09
N ARG A 163 7.36 21.31 -24.83
CA ARG A 163 8.45 20.86 -25.71
C ARG A 163 8.55 19.35 -25.78
N PHE A 164 8.42 18.65 -24.66
CA PHE A 164 8.40 17.19 -24.60
C PHE A 164 7.25 16.62 -25.44
N PHE A 165 6.01 17.07 -25.21
CA PHE A 165 4.84 16.60 -25.98
C PHE A 165 4.92 16.94 -27.48
N SER A 166 5.46 18.10 -27.85
CA SER A 166 5.63 18.45 -29.27
C SER A 166 6.64 17.56 -30.01
N ARG A 167 7.61 16.96 -29.30
CA ARG A 167 8.55 15.98 -29.87
C ARG A 167 7.94 14.59 -30.04
N MET A 168 6.94 14.26 -29.23
CA MET A 168 6.24 12.98 -29.31
C MET A 168 5.14 12.95 -30.39
N ASN A 169 4.87 14.06 -31.09
CA ASN A 169 3.87 14.10 -32.14
C ASN A 169 4.38 13.40 -33.42
N PRO A 170 3.84 12.23 -33.80
CA PRO A 170 4.34 11.44 -34.93
C PRO A 170 4.13 12.10 -36.29
N SER A 171 3.25 13.12 -36.39
CA SER A 171 3.04 13.90 -37.62
C SER A 171 4.26 14.71 -38.08
N LYS A 172 5.31 14.79 -37.26
CA LYS A 172 6.61 15.37 -37.62
C LYS A 172 7.69 14.34 -37.96
N LEU A 173 7.33 13.05 -38.08
CA LEU A 173 8.25 12.07 -38.64
C LEU A 173 8.54 12.47 -40.09
N PRO A 174 9.82 12.56 -40.50
CA PRO A 174 10.14 12.89 -41.87
C PRO A 174 9.49 11.84 -42.77
N THR A 175 8.55 12.29 -43.61
CA THR A 175 8.07 11.49 -44.74
C THR A 175 9.31 11.18 -45.56
N GLY A 176 9.74 9.92 -45.54
CA GLY A 176 10.90 9.47 -46.31
C GLY A 176 10.73 9.85 -47.79
N PRO A 177 11.83 9.93 -48.55
CA PRO A 177 11.77 10.36 -49.94
C PRO A 177 10.82 9.43 -50.70
N THR A 178 9.74 10.00 -51.25
CA THR A 178 8.88 9.34 -52.23
C THR A 178 9.75 8.90 -53.40
N ARG A 179 9.86 7.58 -53.60
CA ARG A 179 10.47 6.96 -54.79
C ARG A 179 9.51 7.05 -55.97
#